data_AF-A0A9Q1F063-F1
#
_entry.id   AF-A0A9Q1F063-F1
#
_cell.length_a   1.000
_cell.length_b   1.000
_cell.length_c   1.000
_cell.angle_alpha   90.00
_cell.angle_beta   90.00
_cell.angle_gamma   90.00
#
_symmetry.space_group_name_H-M   'P 1'
#
loop_
_entity.id
_entity.type
_entity.pdbx_description
1 polymer ?
#
loop_
_entity_poly.entity_id
_entity_poly.type
_entity_poly.pdbx_seq_one_letter_code
_entity_poly.pdbx_strand_id
1 'polypeptide(L)'
;MERAFMCCSCKMVCHKKCLSKISTDCSTLCAKKYDGESDSLQFGVRVSLLISCSNPVPVVMEKMLGHVEMNGLYTEGIYRKSGSTSRTRELHQLMDSDLQSVCLEDYPIHTITVWIYKVLEQLPPANFNTLERLFFHLVIVAKEETHNRMSAKLPGHRLRSLPPALPQHR
;
A
#
# COMPACT_ATOMS: atom_id res chain seq x y z
N MET A 1 -3.90 -12.15 34.43
CA MET A 1 -4.19 -12.69 33.08
C MET A 1 -5.35 -11.92 32.49
N GLU A 2 -5.17 -11.23 31.37
CA GLU A 2 -6.28 -10.57 30.67
C GLU A 2 -7.20 -11.61 30.02
N ARG A 3 -8.51 -11.43 30.16
CA ARG A 3 -9.51 -12.29 29.50
C ARG A 3 -9.56 -11.92 28.01
N ALA A 4 -9.23 -12.89 27.16
CA ALA A 4 -9.42 -12.82 25.72
C ALA A 4 -10.79 -13.39 25.32
N PHE A 5 -11.43 -12.77 24.35
CA PHE A 5 -12.66 -13.22 23.71
C PHE A 5 -12.32 -13.79 22.34
N MET A 6 -13.01 -14.85 21.95
CA MET A 6 -12.94 -15.41 20.60
C MET A 6 -14.30 -15.24 19.95
N CYS A 7 -14.32 -14.64 18.75
CA CYS A 7 -15.54 -14.56 17.96
C CYS A 7 -15.96 -15.96 17.51
N CYS A 8 -17.20 -16.37 17.82
CA CYS A 8 -17.71 -17.68 17.45
C CYS A 8 -17.75 -17.89 15.93
N SER A 9 -17.89 -16.81 15.17
CA SER A 9 -18.08 -16.81 13.72
C SER A 9 -16.74 -16.76 12.96
N CYS A 10 -15.90 -15.73 13.14
CA CYS A 10 -14.63 -15.60 12.41
C CYS A 10 -13.39 -16.11 13.16
N LYS A 11 -13.57 -16.58 14.40
CA LYS A 11 -12.47 -17.02 15.28
C LYS A 11 -11.43 -15.95 15.60
N MET A 12 -11.70 -14.68 15.31
CA MET A 12 -10.85 -13.57 15.76
C MET A 12 -10.78 -13.56 17.27
N VAL A 13 -9.55 -13.43 17.80
CA VAL A 13 -9.29 -13.33 19.24
C VAL A 13 -8.94 -11.89 19.59
N CYS A 14 -9.59 -11.32 20.59
CA CYS A 14 -9.34 -9.96 21.04
C CYS A 14 -9.41 -9.86 22.57
N HIS A 15 -8.72 -8.89 23.16
CA HIS A 15 -8.89 -8.59 24.59
C HIS A 15 -10.26 -7.94 24.85
N LYS A 16 -10.81 -8.12 26.06
CA LYS A 16 -12.07 -7.46 26.49
C LYS A 16 -12.09 -5.96 26.20
N LYS A 17 -10.98 -5.27 26.52
CA LYS A 17 -10.79 -3.82 26.35
C LYS A 17 -10.64 -3.38 24.89
N CYS A 18 -10.33 -4.31 24.00
CA CYS A 18 -10.15 -4.06 22.57
C CYS A 18 -11.44 -4.27 21.78
N LEU A 19 -12.44 -4.96 22.35
CA LEU A 19 -13.68 -5.32 21.66
C LEU A 19 -14.43 -4.09 21.11
N SER A 20 -14.50 -3.01 21.88
CA SER A 20 -15.15 -1.75 21.45
C SER A 20 -14.35 -0.94 20.42
N LYS A 21 -13.10 -1.33 20.13
CA LYS A 21 -12.23 -0.67 19.15
C LYS A 21 -12.17 -1.40 17.81
N ILE A 22 -12.83 -2.56 17.72
CA ILE A 22 -12.89 -3.33 16.48
C ILE A 22 -13.98 -2.69 15.61
N SER A 23 -13.56 -2.03 14.54
CA SER A 23 -14.46 -1.48 13.51
C SER A 23 -14.82 -2.50 12.43
N THR A 24 -14.06 -3.60 12.34
CA THR A 24 -14.25 -4.64 11.31
C THR A 24 -15.23 -5.69 11.80
N ASP A 25 -16.28 -5.92 11.03
CA ASP A 25 -17.29 -6.92 11.37
C ASP A 25 -16.83 -8.36 11.05
N CYS A 26 -17.63 -9.32 11.49
CA CYS A 26 -17.31 -10.72 11.31
C CYS A 26 -17.42 -11.16 9.84
N SER A 27 -18.33 -10.56 9.09
CA SER A 27 -18.57 -10.75 7.64
C SER A 27 -17.28 -10.57 6.85
N THR A 28 -16.56 -9.50 7.14
CA THR A 28 -15.32 -9.10 6.45
C THR A 28 -14.19 -10.13 6.66
N LEU A 29 -14.15 -10.79 7.82
CA LEU A 29 -13.15 -11.82 8.14
C LEU A 29 -13.55 -13.22 7.66
N CYS A 30 -14.85 -13.43 7.46
CA CYS A 30 -15.46 -14.71 7.07
C CYS A 30 -15.77 -14.84 5.57
N ALA A 31 -15.52 -13.81 4.76
CA ALA A 31 -15.87 -13.76 3.34
C ALA A 31 -15.21 -14.91 2.54
N LYS A 32 -15.85 -16.09 2.57
CA LYS A 32 -15.80 -17.08 1.51
C LYS A 32 -16.78 -16.61 0.44
N LYS A 33 -16.20 -16.27 -0.72
CA LYS A 33 -16.79 -16.07 -2.05
C LYS A 33 -18.23 -16.62 -2.21
N TYR A 34 -19.19 -15.77 -2.54
CA TYR A 34 -19.97 -15.84 -3.78
C TYR A 34 -20.89 -14.61 -3.94
N ASP A 35 -20.79 -14.01 -5.14
CA ASP A 35 -21.71 -13.15 -5.88
C ASP A 35 -22.13 -11.76 -5.34
N GLY A 36 -22.00 -10.77 -6.24
CA GLY A 36 -22.67 -9.46 -6.19
C GLY A 36 -22.15 -8.44 -5.18
N GLU A 37 -21.48 -7.40 -5.70
CA GLU A 37 -21.35 -6.07 -5.05
C GLU A 37 -21.02 -6.08 -3.55
N SER A 38 -19.82 -6.56 -3.20
CA SER A 38 -19.28 -6.29 -1.86
C SER A 38 -18.79 -4.85 -1.80
N ASP A 39 -19.48 -4.05 -0.98
CA ASP A 39 -19.04 -2.77 -0.45
C ASP A 39 -17.55 -2.86 -0.10
N SER A 40 -16.70 -2.29 -0.96
CA SER A 40 -15.36 -2.80 -1.22
C SER A 40 -14.34 -2.24 -0.25
N LEU A 41 -14.37 -2.68 1.01
CA LEU A 41 -13.38 -2.32 2.03
C LEU A 41 -11.96 -2.56 1.52
N GLN A 42 -11.22 -1.48 1.27
CA GLN A 42 -9.83 -1.53 0.77
C GLN A 42 -8.81 -1.64 1.90
N PHE A 43 -9.18 -1.23 3.12
CA PHE A 43 -8.30 -1.19 4.29
C PHE A 43 -8.84 -2.05 5.44
N GLY A 44 -7.97 -2.36 6.41
CA GLY A 44 -8.35 -3.15 7.59
C GLY A 44 -8.64 -4.64 7.32
N VAL A 45 -8.40 -5.12 6.09
CA VAL A 45 -8.57 -6.53 5.69
C VAL A 45 -7.23 -7.20 5.40
N ARG A 46 -7.19 -8.54 5.44
CA ARG A 46 -5.97 -9.28 5.12
C ARG A 46 -5.61 -9.07 3.65
N VAL A 47 -4.34 -8.74 3.37
CA VAL A 47 -3.83 -8.57 2.00
C VAL A 47 -4.16 -9.76 1.11
N SER A 48 -4.13 -10.99 1.65
CA SER A 48 -4.49 -12.21 0.93
C SER A 48 -5.92 -12.24 0.36
N LEU A 49 -6.84 -11.42 0.89
CA LEU A 49 -8.21 -11.29 0.40
C LEU A 49 -8.34 -10.25 -0.73
N LEU A 50 -7.36 -9.36 -0.86
CA LEU A 50 -7.32 -8.29 -1.87
C LEU A 50 -6.55 -8.69 -3.13
N ILE A 51 -5.97 -9.89 -3.16
CA ILE A 51 -5.08 -10.34 -4.23
C ILE A 51 -5.58 -11.65 -4.86
N SER A 52 -5.09 -11.93 -6.06
CA SER A 52 -5.33 -13.15 -6.83
C SER A 52 -4.05 -13.57 -7.57
N CYS A 53 -4.04 -14.75 -8.18
CA CYS A 53 -2.88 -15.21 -8.96
C CYS A 53 -2.54 -14.28 -10.13
N SER A 54 -3.54 -13.63 -10.72
CA SER A 54 -3.39 -12.66 -11.81
C SER A 54 -3.12 -11.24 -11.32
N ASN A 55 -3.58 -10.88 -10.11
CA ASN A 55 -3.36 -9.58 -9.49
C ASN A 55 -2.73 -9.77 -8.10
N PRO A 56 -1.40 -9.95 -8.01
CA PRO A 56 -0.71 -10.23 -6.75
C PRO A 56 -0.54 -9.00 -5.85
N VAL A 57 -0.86 -7.80 -6.36
CA VAL A 57 -0.80 -6.53 -5.65
C VAL A 57 -2.23 -5.98 -5.52
N PRO A 58 -2.66 -5.50 -4.34
CA PRO A 58 -3.97 -4.86 -4.19
C PRO A 58 -4.17 -3.71 -5.17
N VAL A 59 -5.35 -3.63 -5.79
CA VAL A 59 -5.66 -2.64 -6.85
C VAL A 59 -5.39 -1.20 -6.41
N VAL A 60 -5.73 -0.87 -5.16
CA VAL A 60 -5.45 0.45 -4.59
C VAL A 60 -3.97 0.78 -4.56
N MET A 61 -3.12 -0.19 -4.22
CA MET A 61 -1.67 -0.01 -4.19
C MET A 61 -1.13 0.15 -5.61
N GLU A 62 -1.62 -0.67 -6.55
CA GLU A 62 -1.25 -0.58 -7.97
C GLU A 62 -1.61 0.79 -8.57
N LYS A 63 -2.80 1.32 -8.27
CA LYS A 63 -3.25 2.65 -8.72
C LYS A 63 -2.33 3.75 -8.22
N MET A 64 -1.94 3.71 -6.94
CA MET A 64 -1.05 4.72 -6.34
C MET A 64 0.37 4.63 -6.88
N LEU A 65 0.93 3.41 -6.97
CA LEU A 65 2.27 3.17 -7.51
C LEU A 65 2.35 3.61 -8.97
N GLY A 66 1.37 3.24 -9.80
CA GLY A 66 1.29 3.65 -11.19
C GLY A 66 1.24 5.18 -11.35
N HIS A 67 0.50 5.89 -10.49
CA HIS A 67 0.51 7.35 -10.52
C HIS A 67 1.88 7.95 -10.18
N VAL A 68 2.62 7.38 -9.22
CA VAL A 68 3.99 7.80 -8.90
C VAL A 68 4.95 7.52 -10.04
N GLU A 69 4.83 6.37 -10.70
CA GLU A 69 5.61 6.02 -11.89
C GLU A 69 5.36 6.99 -13.04
N MET A 70 4.10 7.42 -13.22
CA MET A 70 3.74 8.32 -14.32
C MET A 70 4.09 9.78 -14.07
N ASN A 71 3.96 10.26 -12.83
CA ASN A 71 3.99 11.70 -12.52
C ASN A 71 5.11 12.12 -11.56
N GLY A 72 5.75 11.16 -10.88
CA GLY A 72 6.58 11.43 -9.69
C GLY A 72 8.05 11.07 -9.76
N LEU A 73 8.46 10.23 -10.71
CA LEU A 73 9.83 9.67 -10.74
C LEU A 73 10.93 10.74 -10.84
N TYR A 74 10.61 11.89 -11.44
CA TYR A 74 11.55 13.00 -11.61
C TYR A 74 11.37 14.11 -10.56
N THR A 75 10.43 13.96 -9.61
CA THR A 75 10.22 14.95 -8.55
C THR A 75 11.34 14.88 -7.51
N GLU A 76 11.93 16.05 -7.20
CA GLU A 76 13.04 16.15 -6.26
C GLU A 76 12.65 15.68 -4.84
N GLY A 77 13.35 14.66 -4.34
CA GLY A 77 13.11 14.12 -3.01
C GLY A 77 11.84 13.25 -2.91
N ILE A 78 11.40 12.63 -3.99
CA ILE A 78 10.37 11.59 -3.97
C ILE A 78 10.69 10.52 -2.90
N TYR A 79 9.69 10.13 -2.11
CA TYR A 79 9.81 9.28 -0.89
C TYR A 79 10.70 9.79 0.26
N ARG A 80 11.48 10.87 0.08
CA ARG A 80 12.29 11.50 1.15
C ARG A 80 11.58 12.67 1.82
N LYS A 81 10.93 13.54 1.03
CA LYS A 81 10.18 14.71 1.51
C LYS A 81 8.75 14.28 1.87
N SER A 82 8.27 14.72 3.03
CA SER A 82 6.91 14.44 3.49
C SER A 82 5.90 15.42 2.88
N GLY A 83 4.78 14.89 2.37
CA GLY A 83 3.60 15.67 2.00
C GLY A 83 2.74 16.07 3.21
N SER A 84 1.63 16.76 2.93
CA SER A 84 0.66 17.16 3.98
C SER A 84 -0.01 15.95 4.62
N THR A 85 0.07 15.85 5.96
CA THR A 85 -0.54 14.78 6.75
C THR A 85 -2.07 14.84 6.74
N SER A 86 -2.66 16.05 6.76
CA SER A 86 -4.12 16.22 6.69
C SER A 86 -4.68 15.73 5.36
N ARG A 87 -4.02 16.12 4.26
CA ARG A 87 -4.40 15.72 2.90
C ARG A 87 -4.20 14.22 2.66
N THR A 88 -3.19 13.62 3.31
CA THR A 88 -2.99 12.16 3.30
C THR A 88 -4.15 11.43 3.99
N ARG A 89 -4.62 11.96 5.14
CA ARG A 89 -5.75 11.37 5.88
C ARG A 89 -7.05 11.45 5.08
N GLU A 90 -7.30 12.61 4.47
CA GLU A 90 -8.44 12.83 3.58
C GLU A 90 -8.41 11.83 2.41
N LEU A 91 -7.27 11.72 1.71
CA LEU A 91 -7.08 10.76 0.63
C LEU A 91 -7.38 9.32 1.06
N HIS A 92 -6.94 8.93 2.27
CA HIS A 92 -7.25 7.61 2.83
C HIS A 92 -8.75 7.39 3.05
N GLN A 93 -9.49 8.41 3.51
CA GLN A 93 -10.94 8.29 3.72
C GLN A 93 -11.70 8.17 2.40
N LEU A 94 -11.31 8.96 1.40
CA LEU A 94 -11.92 8.90 0.07
C LEU A 94 -11.67 7.55 -0.59
N MET A 95 -10.45 7.02 -0.47
CA MET A 95 -10.08 5.73 -1.06
C MET A 95 -10.77 4.53 -0.39
N ASP A 96 -11.13 4.65 0.88
CA ASP A 96 -11.92 3.63 1.60
C ASP A 96 -13.41 3.69 1.24
N SER A 97 -13.90 4.87 0.82
CA SER A 97 -15.31 5.08 0.44
C SER A 97 -15.58 4.69 -1.01
N ASP A 98 -14.79 5.19 -1.96
CA ASP A 98 -14.92 4.87 -3.38
C ASP A 98 -13.59 5.04 -4.11
N LEU A 99 -13.02 3.91 -4.52
CA LEU A 99 -11.75 3.85 -5.22
C LEU A 99 -11.79 4.53 -6.61
N GLN A 100 -12.94 4.56 -7.27
CA GLN A 100 -13.06 5.03 -8.65
C GLN A 100 -13.20 6.56 -8.76
N SER A 101 -13.86 7.20 -7.78
CA SER A 101 -14.04 8.67 -7.80
C SER A 101 -12.79 9.48 -7.46
N VAL A 102 -11.76 8.87 -6.88
CA VAL A 102 -10.54 9.61 -6.50
C VAL A 102 -9.67 9.90 -7.73
N CYS A 103 -9.56 11.20 -8.07
CA CYS A 103 -8.60 11.75 -9.00
C CYS A 103 -7.27 12.06 -8.29
N LEU A 104 -6.20 11.32 -8.64
CA LEU A 104 -4.90 11.47 -7.96
C LEU A 104 -4.14 12.73 -8.38
N GLU A 105 -4.46 13.33 -9.53
CA GLU A 105 -3.85 14.58 -10.01
C GLU A 105 -4.17 15.77 -9.09
N ASP A 106 -5.27 15.70 -8.33
CA ASP A 106 -5.64 16.69 -7.33
C ASP A 106 -4.76 16.66 -6.07
N TYR A 107 -3.83 15.71 -5.96
CA TYR A 107 -2.98 15.53 -4.79
C TYR A 107 -1.49 15.73 -5.15
N PRO A 108 -0.72 16.49 -4.35
CA PRO A 108 0.72 16.57 -4.54
C PRO A 108 1.36 15.18 -4.48
N ILE A 109 2.33 14.91 -5.34
CA ILE A 109 2.96 13.58 -5.42
C ILE A 109 3.55 13.11 -4.10
N HIS A 110 4.09 14.03 -3.28
CA HIS A 110 4.60 13.72 -1.95
C HIS A 110 3.50 13.21 -1.00
N THR A 111 2.27 13.72 -1.11
CA THR A 111 1.11 13.20 -0.35
C THR A 111 0.80 11.75 -0.74
N ILE A 112 0.87 11.42 -2.03
CA ILE A 112 0.67 10.04 -2.51
C ILE A 112 1.78 9.12 -1.99
N THR A 113 3.05 9.56 -2.02
CA THR A 113 4.15 8.73 -1.47
C THR A 113 4.05 8.51 0.03
N VAL A 114 3.63 9.53 0.81
CA VAL A 114 3.39 9.37 2.24
C VAL A 114 2.22 8.42 2.47
N TRP A 115 1.17 8.52 1.67
CA TRP A 115 0.04 7.60 1.74
C TRP A 115 0.46 6.15 1.51
N ILE A 116 1.26 5.87 0.46
CA ILE A 116 1.77 4.52 0.16
C ILE A 116 2.54 3.97 1.36
N TYR A 117 3.44 4.78 1.93
CA TYR A 117 4.22 4.40 3.10
C TYR A 117 3.33 4.09 4.30
N LYS A 118 2.31 4.92 4.56
CA LYS A 118 1.35 4.73 5.65
C LYS A 118 0.52 3.45 5.51
N VAL A 119 0.22 3.02 4.29
CA VAL A 119 -0.47 1.74 4.05
C VAL A 119 0.47 0.55 4.28
N LEU A 120 1.74 0.65 3.88
CA LEU A 120 2.73 -0.39 4.17
C LEU A 120 3.00 -0.54 5.67
N GLU A 121 3.01 0.57 6.43
CA GLU A 121 3.11 0.56 7.90
C GLU A 121 1.96 -0.19 8.60
N GLN A 122 0.81 -0.39 7.93
CA GLN A 122 -0.32 -1.17 8.49
C GLN A 122 -0.13 -2.68 8.38
N LEU A 123 0.90 -3.16 7.67
CA LEU A 123 1.24 -4.57 7.64
C LEU A 123 1.60 -5.07 9.05
N PRO A 124 1.46 -6.39 9.32
CA PRO A 124 1.95 -6.96 10.57
C PRO A 124 3.41 -6.55 10.82
N PRO A 125 3.79 -6.15 12.05
CA PRO A 125 5.11 -5.56 12.31
C PRO A 125 6.28 -6.42 11.82
N ALA A 126 6.17 -7.75 11.92
CA ALA A 126 7.20 -8.66 11.42
C ALA A 126 7.39 -8.56 9.89
N ASN A 127 6.30 -8.46 9.13
CA ASN A 127 6.32 -8.32 7.68
C ASN A 127 6.91 -6.95 7.28
N PHE A 128 6.45 -5.87 7.92
CA PHE A 128 6.95 -4.52 7.65
C PHE A 128 8.45 -4.40 7.96
N ASN A 129 8.88 -4.80 9.15
CA ASN A 129 10.29 -4.70 9.57
C ASN A 129 11.22 -5.55 8.67
N THR A 130 10.76 -6.74 8.25
CA THR A 130 11.53 -7.59 7.34
C THR A 130 11.68 -6.92 5.98
N LEU A 131 10.58 -6.38 5.45
CA LEU A 131 10.56 -5.68 4.17
C LEU A 131 11.45 -4.42 4.20
N GLU A 132 11.35 -3.63 5.26
CA GLU A 132 12.17 -2.44 5.48
C GLU A 132 13.66 -2.80 5.54
N ARG A 133 14.04 -3.79 6.37
CA ARG A 133 15.43 -4.25 6.47
C ARG A 133 15.97 -4.78 5.13
N LEU A 134 15.12 -5.45 4.35
CA LEU A 134 15.47 -5.92 3.01
C LEU A 134 15.68 -4.76 2.05
N PHE A 135 14.77 -3.77 2.00
CA PHE A 135 14.94 -2.61 1.13
C PHE A 135 16.21 -1.83 1.45
N PHE A 136 16.51 -1.59 2.73
CA PHE A 136 17.78 -0.98 3.13
C PHE A 136 18.99 -1.79 2.67
N HIS A 137 18.92 -3.13 2.76
CA HIS A 137 19.97 -3.99 2.24
C HIS A 137 20.15 -3.82 0.72
N LEU A 138 19.05 -3.84 -0.02
CA LEU A 138 19.07 -3.75 -1.48
C LEU A 138 19.62 -2.40 -1.96
N VAL A 139 19.37 -1.31 -1.22
CA VAL A 139 20.01 -0.01 -1.47
C VAL A 139 21.53 -0.10 -1.31
N ILE A 140 22.02 -0.81 -0.29
CA ILE A 140 23.47 -1.01 -0.11
C ILE A 140 24.04 -1.85 -1.26
N VAL A 141 23.36 -2.93 -1.65
CA VAL A 141 23.76 -3.77 -2.79
C VAL A 141 23.82 -2.95 -4.08
N ALA A 142 22.80 -2.15 -4.37
CA ALA A 142 22.75 -1.32 -5.58
C ALA A 142 23.83 -0.22 -5.59
N LYS A 143 24.29 0.27 -4.44
CA LYS A 143 25.42 1.20 -4.36
C LYS A 143 26.75 0.56 -4.78
N GLU A 144 26.86 -0.76 -4.63
CA GLU A 144 28.03 -1.55 -5.03
C GLU A 144 27.92 -2.13 -6.45
N GLU A 145 27.06 -1.55 -7.31
CA GLU A 145 26.81 -2.02 -8.68
C GLU A 145 28.09 -2.19 -9.51
N THR A 146 29.11 -1.34 -9.30
CA THR A 146 30.40 -1.44 -10.01
C THR A 146 31.13 -2.76 -9.74
N HIS A 147 30.93 -3.35 -8.55
CA HIS A 147 31.55 -4.59 -8.13
C HIS A 147 30.64 -5.80 -8.39
N ASN A 148 29.37 -5.70 -7.98
CA ASN A 148 28.44 -6.84 -7.99
C ASN A 148 27.54 -6.91 -9.24
N ARG A 149 27.54 -5.87 -10.08
CA ARG A 149 26.74 -5.74 -11.31
C ARG A 149 25.22 -5.79 -11.09
N MET A 150 24.76 -5.60 -9.86
CA MET A 150 23.36 -5.58 -9.48
C MET A 150 22.87 -4.13 -9.39
N SER A 151 22.23 -3.66 -10.46
CA SER A 151 21.60 -2.34 -10.48
C SER A 151 20.19 -2.37 -9.88
N ALA A 152 19.69 -1.21 -9.43
CA ALA A 152 18.27 -1.05 -9.10
C ALA A 152 17.36 -1.01 -10.34
N LYS A 153 17.92 -1.01 -11.55
CA LYS A 153 17.16 -0.99 -12.81
C LYS A 153 16.60 -2.39 -13.07
N LEU A 154 15.29 -2.46 -13.26
CA LEU A 154 14.62 -3.71 -13.65
C LEU A 154 14.98 -4.08 -15.10
N PRO A 155 15.32 -5.35 -15.39
CA PRO A 155 15.52 -5.80 -16.78
C PRO A 155 14.21 -5.70 -17.57
N GLY A 156 14.33 -5.20 -18.81
CA GLY A 156 13.27 -4.57 -19.62
C GLY A 156 12.11 -5.42 -20.15
N HIS A 157 11.56 -6.36 -19.37
CA HIS A 157 10.39 -7.16 -19.78
C HIS A 157 9.22 -7.15 -18.79
N ARG A 158 9.27 -6.32 -17.73
CA ARG A 158 8.14 -6.15 -16.79
C ARG A 158 7.71 -4.71 -16.54
N LEU A 159 8.23 -3.76 -17.32
CA LEU A 159 7.69 -2.41 -17.34
C LEU A 159 6.42 -2.45 -18.21
N ARG A 160 5.25 -2.32 -17.57
CA ARG A 160 4.18 -1.51 -18.17
C ARG A 160 4.89 -0.23 -18.62
N SER A 161 4.88 0.06 -19.92
CA SER A 161 5.69 1.10 -20.55
C SER A 161 5.79 2.34 -19.66
N LEU A 162 6.97 2.59 -19.09
CA LEU A 162 7.26 3.82 -18.36
C LEU A 162 6.98 4.96 -19.35
N PRO A 163 6.21 6.00 -18.98
CA PRO A 163 5.95 7.09 -19.90
C PRO A 163 7.26 7.77 -20.26
N PRO A 164 7.37 8.33 -21.48
CA PRO A 164 8.54 9.09 -21.87
C PRO A 164 8.78 10.21 -20.85
N ALA A 165 10.02 10.32 -20.37
CA ALA A 165 10.44 11.40 -19.47
C ALA A 165 9.95 12.74 -20.04
N LEU A 166 9.14 13.48 -19.28
CA LEU A 166 8.72 14.82 -19.68
C LEU A 166 9.97 15.67 -19.95
N PRO A 167 9.97 16.50 -21.01
CA PRO A 167 11.12 17.35 -21.32
C PRO A 167 11.46 18.22 -20.11
N GLN A 168 12.71 18.18 -19.69
CA GLN A 168 13.23 19.10 -18.70
C GLN A 168 13.16 20.51 -19.30
N HIS A 169 12.14 21.28 -18.93
CA HIS A 169 12.12 22.70 -19.22
C HIS A 169 13.25 23.36 -18.43
N ARG A 170 14.21 23.88 -19.19
CA ARG A 170 15.34 24.67 -18.74
C ARG A 170 14.91 26.10 -18.41
#